data_AF-A0A0G9GX79-F1
#
_entry.id   AF-A0A0G9GX79-F1
#
_cell.length_a   1.000
_cell.length_b   1.000
_cell.length_c   1.000
_cell.angle_alpha   90.00
_cell.angle_beta   90.00
_cell.angle_gamma   90.00
#
_symmetry.space_group_name_H-M   'P 1'
#
loop_
_entity.id
_entity.type
_entity.pdbx_description
1 polymer ?
#
loop_
_entity_poly.entity_id
_entity_poly.type
_entity_poly.pdbx_seq_one_letter_code
_entity_poly.pdbx_strand_id
1 'polypeptide(L)' 'MANKSRLRVWHIPQVPGKAFYVEVDSVEEGVRIIDILANYDLFQYENNIKGDYCNVCLLYT' A
#
# COMPACT_ATOMS: atom_id res chain seq x y z
N MET A 1 10.48 -4.35 -27.98
CA MET A 1 9.70 -5.26 -27.11
C MET A 1 8.82 -4.39 -26.24
N ALA A 2 7.50 -4.60 -26.28
CA ALA A 2 6.53 -3.68 -25.70
C ALA A 2 6.80 -3.42 -24.21
N ASN A 3 6.81 -2.14 -23.83
CA ASN A 3 6.95 -1.70 -22.44
C ASN A 3 5.71 -2.16 -21.67
N LYS A 4 5.77 -3.34 -21.06
CA LYS A 4 4.71 -3.89 -20.21
C LYS A 4 4.55 -2.89 -19.06
N SER A 5 3.44 -2.16 -18.99
CA SER A 5 3.17 -1.23 -17.89
C SER A 5 3.30 -2.01 -16.58
N ARG A 6 4.36 -1.72 -15.81
CA ARG A 6 4.65 -2.40 -14.54
C ARG A 6 3.63 -1.92 -13.53
N LEU A 7 2.79 -2.84 -13.06
CA LEU A 7 1.85 -2.55 -11.99
C LEU A 7 2.64 -2.23 -10.72
N ARG A 8 2.09 -1.34 -9.90
CA ARG A 8 2.73 -0.94 -8.65
C ARG A 8 1.71 -0.50 -7.63
N VAL A 9 2.00 -0.85 -6.38
CA VAL A 9 1.30 -0.36 -5.21
C VAL A 9 2.01 0.89 -4.73
N TRP A 10 1.27 1.99 -4.63
CA TRP A 10 1.65 3.22 -3.95
C TRP A 10 1.00 3.23 -2.58
N HIS A 11 1.79 3.48 -1.53
CA HIS A 11 1.29 3.55 -0.18
C HIS A 11 1.91 4.71 0.60
N ILE A 12 1.07 5.46 1.31
CA ILE A 12 1.48 6.46 2.29
C ILE A 12 0.95 5.99 3.66
N PRO A 13 1.85 5.63 4.61
CA PRO A 13 1.43 5.17 5.93
C PRO A 13 0.71 6.23 6.78
N GLN A 14 1.01 7.52 6.55
CA GLN A 14 0.36 8.64 7.23
C GLN A 14 0.31 9.86 6.31
N VAL A 15 -0.88 10.37 6.03
CA VAL A 15 -1.09 11.56 5.22
C VAL A 15 -1.10 12.83 6.10
N PRO A 16 -0.42 13.92 5.70
CA PRO A 16 0.50 14.00 4.57
C PRO A 16 1.84 13.29 4.88
N GLY A 17 2.44 12.64 3.88
CA GLY A 17 3.68 11.89 4.09
C GLY A 17 4.36 11.42 2.80
N LYS A 18 5.53 10.82 2.95
CA LYS A 18 6.30 10.26 1.83
C LYS A 18 5.71 8.92 1.43
N ALA A 19 5.42 8.77 0.14
CA ALA A 19 5.02 7.50 -0.43
C ALA A 19 6.20 6.57 -0.66
N PHE A 20 5.95 5.27 -0.57
CA PHE A 20 6.79 4.25 -1.16
C PHE A 20 6.03 3.45 -2.22
N TYR A 21 6.81 2.71 -3.02
CA TYR A 21 6.31 1.99 -4.18
C TYR A 21 6.77 0.55 -4.12
N VAL A 22 5.87 -0.38 -4.45
CA VAL A 22 6.17 -1.79 -4.61
C VAL A 22 5.71 -2.22 -5.99
N GLU A 23 6.65 -2.70 -6.81
CA GLU A 23 6.32 -3.25 -8.13
C GLU A 23 5.66 -4.62 -7.97
N VAL A 24 4.63 -4.89 -8.79
CA VAL A 24 3.89 -6.14 -8.79
C VAL A 24 3.67 -6.62 -10.23
N ASP A 25 3.56 -7.93 -10.41
CA ASP A 25 3.41 -8.54 -11.73
C ASP A 25 1.93 -8.76 -12.12
N SER A 26 1.02 -8.68 -11.15
CA SER A 26 -0.41 -8.87 -11.37
C SER A 26 -1.29 -7.99 -10.47
N VAL A 27 -2.57 -7.87 -10.83
CA VAL A 27 -3.56 -7.15 -10.03
C VAL A 27 -3.80 -7.87 -8.71
N GLU A 28 -3.86 -9.20 -8.73
CA GLU A 28 -4.07 -10.04 -7.55
C GLU A 28 -2.95 -9.87 -6.52
N GLU A 29 -1.71 -9.78 -6.99
CA GLU A 29 -0.56 -9.47 -6.13
C GLU A 29 -0.69 -8.05 -5.53
N GLY A 30 -1.03 -7.07 -6.36
CA GLY A 30 -1.28 -5.69 -5.90
C GLY A 30 -2.36 -5.59 -4.83
N VAL A 31 -3.50 -6.26 -5.03
CA VAL A 31 -4.61 -6.32 -4.07
C VAL A 31 -4.15 -6.99 -2.77
N ARG A 32 -3.44 -8.13 -2.86
CA ARG A 32 -2.93 -8.81 -1.66
C ARG A 32 -1.99 -7.91 -0.84
N ILE A 33 -1.13 -7.13 -1.48
CA ILE A 33 -0.26 -6.18 -0.78
C ILE A 33 -1.08 -5.08 -0.11
N ILE A 34 -2.10 -4.54 -0.79
CA ILE A 34 -3.01 -3.53 -0.21
C ILE A 34 -3.70 -4.09 1.04
N ASP A 35 -4.24 -5.31 0.98
CA ASP A 35 -4.89 -5.96 2.11
C ASP A 35 -3.92 -6.19 3.28
N ILE A 36 -2.68 -6.62 3.01
CA ILE A 36 -1.66 -6.79 4.04
C ILE A 36 -1.34 -5.46 4.74
N LEU A 37 -1.17 -4.38 3.98
CA LEU A 37 -0.87 -3.06 4.53
C LEU A 37 -2.04 -2.52 5.36
N ALA A 38 -3.28 -2.68 4.89
CA ALA A 38 -4.47 -2.28 5.63
C ALA A 38 -4.62 -3.04 6.95
N ASN A 39 -4.43 -4.37 6.94
CA ASN A 39 -4.47 -5.18 8.15
C ASN A 39 -3.33 -4.84 9.12
N TYR A 40 -2.15 -4.49 8.59
CA TYR A 40 -1.02 -4.06 9.40
C TYR A 40 -1.28 -2.71 10.10
N ASP A 41 -1.79 -1.71 9.37
CA ASP A 41 -2.18 -0.42 9.94
C ASP A 41 -3.29 -0.59 11.00
N LEU A 42 -4.31 -1.40 10.71
CA LEU A 42 -5.38 -1.71 11.67
C LEU A 42 -4.84 -2.36 12.95
N PHE A 43 -3.97 -3.36 12.81
CA PHE A 43 -3.33 -4.02 13.95
C PHE A 43 -2.54 -3.01 14.80
N GLN A 44 -1.79 -2.10 14.18
CA GLN A 44 -1.04 -1.08 14.91
C GLN A 44 -1.96 -0.15 15.71
N TYR A 45 -3.10 0.23 15.15
CA TYR A 45 -4.08 1.08 15.81
C TYR A 45 -4.74 0.37 17.00
N GLU A 46 -5.26 -0.84 16.77
CA GLU A 46 -5.93 -1.63 17.82
C GLU A 46 -5.01 -1.92 19.02
N ASN A 47 -3.70 -2.03 18.77
CA ASN A 47 -2.71 -2.30 19.80
C ASN A 47 -2.00 -1.05 20.33
N ASN A 48 -2.47 0.16 19.99
CA ASN A 48 -1.88 1.44 20.43
C ASN A 48 -0.38 1.56 20.11
N ILE A 49 0.09 0.91 19.04
CA ILE A 49 1.47 0.99 18.55
C ILE A 49 1.67 2.31 17.78
N LYS A 50 0.67 2.66 16.97
CA LYS A 50 0.58 3.91 16.22
C LYS A 50 -0.76 4.55 16.57
N GLY A 51 -0.74 5.84 16.87
CA GLY A 51 -1.93 6.62 17.17
C GLY A 51 -2.82 6.83 15.94
N ASP A 52 -3.45 8.00 15.83
CA ASP A 52 -4.28 8.36 14.67
C ASP A 52 -3.57 8.00 13.34
N TYR A 53 -4.24 7.18 12.53
CA TYR A 53 -3.73 6.74 11.24
C TYR A 53 -4.68 7.16 10.12
N CYS A 54 -4.13 7.93 9.18
CA CYS A 54 -4.75 8.26 7.91
C CYS A 54 -3.83 7.73 6.81
N ASN A 55 -3.97 6.45 6.49
CA ASN A 55 -3.20 5.78 5.44
C ASN A 55 -3.95 5.82 4.10
N VAL A 56 -3.21 5.76 2.99
CA VAL A 56 -3.80 5.63 1.65
C VAL A 56 -2.99 4.66 0.81
N CYS A 57 -3.68 3.82 0.04
CA CYS A 57 -3.08 2.81 -0.83
C CYS A 57 -3.77 2.83 -2.20
N LEU A 58 -2.98 2.70 -3.28
CA LEU A 58 -3.51 2.65 -4.66
C LEU A 58 -2.69 1.68 -5.52
N LEU A 59 -3.38 0.87 -6.33
CA LEU A 59 -2.79 0.12 -7.43
C LEU A 59 -2.87 0.94 -8.72
N TYR A 60 -1.75 1.11 -9.41
CA TYR A 60 -1.69 1.90 -10.65
C TYR A 60 -0.63 1.38 -11.63
N THR A 61 -0.67 1.91 -12.86
CA THR A 61 0.19 1.50 -14.00
C THR A 61 1.34 2.47 -14.29
#